data_AF-A0A1F7MT79-F1
#
_entry.id   AF-A0A1F7MT79-F1
#
_cell.length_a   1.000
_cell.length_b   1.000
_cell.length_c   1.000
_cell.angle_alpha   90.00
_cell.angle_beta   90.00
_cell.angle_gamma   90.00
#
_symmetry.space_group_name_H-M   'P 1'
#
loop_
_entity.id
_entity.type
_entity.pdbx_description
1 polymer ?
#
loop_
_entity_poly.entity_id
_entity_poly.type
_entity_poly.pdbx_seq_one_letter_code
_entity_poly.pdbx_strand_id
1 'polypeptide(L)'
;MRTRQRELGAREGQPGVLPLRALQGRASDEIARALAAQLAPWPGAATQLGLLDADGDGRLDGFVDAPADGVYRLHRQRADGTVAVEVFALPGRAAPGEPARRLGEETIRRTGGTLADLVGGWPAGPVRMLAETAAFATAHARFTAGDWGEAGRLDGPAARSVEYLNLRGESVRRLEILAPAPGGVAYRRVLVVPRPGDQELWDELATVVRPASYWRTDVEVAARRQLRSATGAAVGAPTGVGPVQFGLER
;
A
#
# COMPACT_ATOMS: atom_id res chain seq x y z
N MET A 1 8.06 1.24 -26.37
CA MET A 1 7.27 0.85 -25.18
C MET A 1 8.19 0.63 -23.99
N ARG A 2 8.67 1.72 -23.40
CA ARG A 2 9.32 1.73 -22.09
C ARG A 2 8.51 2.75 -21.31
N THR A 3 7.81 2.34 -20.25
CA THR A 3 7.38 3.28 -19.22
C THR A 3 8.60 4.12 -18.84
N ARG A 4 8.48 5.44 -18.82
CA ARG A 4 9.58 6.35 -18.49
C ARG A 4 9.93 6.13 -17.03
N GLN A 5 10.83 5.19 -16.79
CA GLN A 5 11.45 4.92 -15.50
C GLN A 5 11.95 6.20 -14.83
N ARG A 6 12.35 7.20 -15.64
CA ARG A 6 12.73 8.55 -15.20
C ARG A 6 11.65 9.31 -14.43
N GLU A 7 10.38 9.20 -14.82
CA GLU A 7 9.26 9.86 -14.12
C GLU A 7 9.00 9.20 -12.75
N LEU A 8 9.36 7.92 -12.61
CA LEU A 8 9.20 7.14 -11.38
C LEU A 8 10.45 7.17 -10.48
N GLY A 9 11.58 7.69 -10.99
CA GLY A 9 12.90 7.55 -10.39
C GLY A 9 13.43 6.12 -10.39
N ALA A 10 12.85 5.23 -11.21
CA ALA A 10 13.19 3.81 -11.29
C ALA A 10 14.57 3.60 -11.95
N ARG A 11 15.31 2.57 -11.51
CA ARG A 11 16.62 2.24 -12.09
C ARG A 11 16.47 1.61 -13.48
N GLU A 12 17.42 1.91 -14.37
CA GLU A 12 17.46 1.33 -15.72
C GLU A 12 17.44 -0.20 -15.69
N GLY A 13 16.65 -0.81 -16.57
CA GLY A 13 16.57 -2.27 -16.70
C GLY A 13 15.64 -2.97 -15.71
N GLN A 14 14.88 -2.24 -14.89
CA GLN A 14 13.87 -2.85 -14.04
C GLN A 14 12.75 -3.52 -14.85
N PRO A 15 12.55 -4.84 -14.70
CA PRO A 15 11.48 -5.57 -15.34
C PRO A 15 10.13 -5.22 -14.69
N GLY A 16 9.05 -5.19 -15.47
CA GLY A 16 7.73 -4.96 -14.90
C GLY A 16 6.69 -4.35 -15.81
N VAL A 17 7.01 -3.92 -17.03
CA VAL A 17 6.00 -3.38 -17.95
C VAL A 17 5.11 -4.51 -18.44
N LEU A 18 3.94 -4.64 -17.84
CA LEU A 18 2.92 -5.58 -18.25
C LEU A 18 1.81 -4.78 -18.93
N PRO A 19 1.59 -4.97 -20.24
CA PRO A 19 0.35 -4.52 -20.83
C PRO A 19 -0.75 -5.38 -20.19
N LEU A 20 -1.44 -4.84 -19.20
CA LEU A 20 -2.69 -5.41 -18.74
C LEU A 20 -3.70 -5.14 -19.85
N ARG A 21 -3.63 -5.94 -20.93
CA ARG A 21 -4.69 -6.01 -21.95
C ARG A 21 -5.99 -6.09 -21.20
N ALA A 22 -6.95 -5.27 -21.61
CA ALA A 22 -8.22 -5.08 -20.94
C ALA A 22 -8.61 -6.32 -20.13
N LEU A 23 -8.47 -6.21 -18.80
CA LEU A 23 -9.06 -7.16 -17.85
C LEU A 23 -10.60 -7.15 -17.98
N GLN A 24 -11.14 -6.25 -18.80
CA GLN A 24 -12.54 -6.14 -19.16
C GLN A 24 -13.08 -7.45 -19.73
N GLY A 25 -14.20 -7.89 -19.15
CA GLY A 25 -14.94 -9.05 -19.63
C GLY A 25 -14.44 -10.41 -19.12
N ARG A 26 -13.43 -10.46 -18.24
CA ARG A 26 -12.96 -11.69 -17.59
C ARG A 26 -13.44 -11.77 -16.14
N ALA A 27 -13.60 -12.99 -15.64
CA ALA A 27 -13.89 -13.21 -14.22
C ALA A 27 -12.64 -12.92 -13.36
N SER A 28 -12.83 -12.48 -12.11
CA SER A 28 -11.73 -12.05 -11.23
C SER A 28 -10.68 -13.15 -10.99
N ASP A 29 -11.07 -14.41 -11.00
CA ASP A 29 -10.19 -15.56 -10.84
C ASP A 29 -9.36 -15.86 -12.11
N GLU A 30 -9.91 -15.62 -13.30
CA GLU A 30 -9.16 -15.69 -14.56
C GLU A 30 -8.08 -14.61 -14.62
N ILE A 31 -8.40 -13.40 -14.14
CA ILE A 31 -7.46 -12.29 -14.01
C ILE A 31 -6.35 -12.69 -13.02
N ALA A 32 -6.72 -13.22 -11.86
CA ALA A 32 -5.74 -13.66 -10.87
C ALA A 32 -4.82 -14.76 -11.42
N ARG A 33 -5.33 -15.73 -12.18
CA ARG A 33 -4.52 -16.75 -12.86
C ARG A 33 -3.58 -16.16 -13.90
N ALA A 34 -4.04 -15.19 -14.68
CA ALA A 34 -3.21 -14.50 -15.67
C ALA A 34 -2.07 -13.71 -15.02
N LEU A 35 -2.38 -12.99 -13.92
CA LEU A 35 -1.37 -12.30 -13.11
C LEU A 35 -0.37 -13.30 -12.52
N ALA A 36 -0.84 -14.37 -11.88
CA ALA A 36 0.04 -15.40 -11.32
C ALA A 36 1.03 -15.97 -12.37
N ALA A 37 0.55 -16.29 -13.57
CA ALA A 37 1.38 -16.82 -14.65
C ALA A 37 2.42 -15.79 -15.16
N GLN A 38 2.05 -14.53 -15.29
CA GLN A 38 2.95 -13.47 -15.77
C GLN A 38 4.05 -13.13 -14.75
N LEU A 39 3.76 -13.30 -13.47
CA LEU A 39 4.61 -12.89 -12.36
C LEU A 39 5.54 -14.01 -11.88
N ALA A 40 5.18 -15.28 -12.14
CA ALA A 40 5.97 -16.46 -11.79
C ALA A 40 7.46 -16.45 -12.25
N PRO A 41 7.83 -15.94 -13.45
CA PRO A 41 9.22 -15.89 -13.89
C PRO A 41 10.10 -14.87 -13.13
N TRP A 42 9.51 -14.06 -12.26
CA TRP A 42 10.18 -12.95 -11.58
C TRP A 42 10.13 -13.07 -10.05
N PRO A 43 10.76 -14.10 -9.42
CA PRO A 43 10.71 -14.29 -7.97
C PRO A 43 11.28 -13.10 -7.17
N GLY A 44 12.22 -12.36 -7.75
CA GLY A 44 12.79 -11.14 -7.16
C GLY A 44 11.94 -9.89 -7.37
N ALA A 45 11.05 -9.86 -8.37
CA ALA A 45 10.08 -8.79 -8.53
C ALA A 45 8.85 -8.98 -7.63
N ALA A 46 8.81 -10.06 -6.83
CA ALA A 46 7.63 -10.58 -6.11
C ALA A 46 6.89 -9.59 -5.20
N THR A 47 7.49 -8.44 -4.93
CA THR A 47 6.90 -7.41 -4.09
C THR A 47 6.37 -6.20 -4.86
N GLN A 48 6.54 -6.20 -6.18
CA GLN A 48 6.41 -5.04 -7.06
C GLN A 48 5.37 -5.24 -8.16
N LEU A 49 4.73 -6.40 -8.21
CA LEU A 49 4.52 -7.15 -9.44
C LEU A 49 3.57 -6.54 -10.50
N GLY A 50 4.10 -5.58 -11.28
CA GLY A 50 3.65 -5.17 -12.63
C GLY A 50 3.38 -3.67 -12.75
N LEU A 51 4.23 -2.92 -13.46
CA LEU A 51 3.94 -1.56 -13.92
C LEU A 51 3.04 -1.60 -15.16
N LEU A 52 2.03 -0.73 -15.19
CA LEU A 52 1.08 -0.61 -16.28
C LEU A 52 1.36 0.66 -17.09
N ASP A 53 1.51 0.47 -18.40
CA ASP A 53 1.50 1.49 -19.47
C ASP A 53 0.46 0.97 -20.48
N ALA A 54 -0.80 1.37 -20.26
CA ALA A 54 -1.98 0.81 -20.90
C ALA A 54 -2.21 1.37 -22.31
N ASP A 55 -1.86 2.63 -22.55
CA ASP A 55 -1.99 3.29 -23.85
C ASP A 55 -0.69 3.27 -24.68
N GLY A 56 0.43 2.88 -24.07
CA GLY A 56 1.72 2.78 -24.73
C GLY A 56 2.43 4.12 -24.93
N ASP A 57 1.94 5.19 -24.27
CA ASP A 57 2.54 6.53 -24.33
C ASP A 57 3.86 6.62 -23.54
N GLY A 58 4.17 5.58 -22.75
CA GLY A 58 5.35 5.50 -21.93
C GLY A 58 5.20 6.14 -20.55
N ARG A 59 3.98 6.39 -20.05
CA ARG A 59 3.71 6.85 -18.69
C ARG A 59 3.18 5.71 -17.83
N LEU A 60 3.11 5.97 -16.52
CA LEU A 60 2.58 5.02 -15.55
C LEU A 60 1.07 5.24 -15.39
N ASP A 61 0.27 4.31 -15.88
CA ASP A 61 -1.19 4.29 -15.69
C ASP A 61 -1.61 3.54 -14.44
N GLY A 62 -0.72 2.71 -13.90
CA GLY A 62 -1.00 1.94 -12.71
C GLY A 62 0.11 0.96 -12.34
N PHE A 63 -0.08 0.24 -11.23
CA PHE A 63 0.79 -0.86 -10.86
C PHE A 63 0.01 -1.94 -10.12
N VAL A 64 0.54 -3.17 -10.13
CA VAL A 64 0.00 -4.30 -9.40
C VAL A 64 0.90 -4.66 -8.23
N ASP A 65 0.31 -4.92 -7.07
CA ASP A 65 1.00 -5.50 -5.91
C ASP A 65 0.35 -6.82 -5.46
N ALA A 66 1.05 -7.58 -4.62
CA ALA A 66 0.61 -8.87 -4.09
C ALA A 66 0.64 -8.85 -2.55
N PRO A 67 -0.47 -8.48 -1.87
CA PRO A 67 -0.48 -8.34 -0.41
C PRO A 67 -0.46 -9.68 0.33
N ALA A 68 -0.83 -10.77 -0.35
CA ALA A 68 -0.79 -12.14 0.16
C ALA A 68 -0.61 -13.11 -1.02
N ASP A 69 -0.23 -14.35 -0.72
CA ASP A 69 -0.08 -15.38 -1.76
C ASP A 69 -1.38 -15.58 -2.54
N GLY A 70 -1.29 -15.47 -3.86
CA GLY A 70 -2.42 -15.60 -4.78
C GLY A 70 -3.46 -14.47 -4.69
N VAL A 71 -3.15 -13.36 -4.04
CA VAL A 71 -3.99 -12.15 -3.99
C VAL A 71 -3.23 -11.01 -4.65
N TYR A 72 -3.91 -10.26 -5.51
CA TYR A 72 -3.34 -9.16 -6.29
C TYR A 72 -4.19 -7.91 -6.18
N ARG A 73 -3.57 -6.73 -6.16
CA ARG A 73 -4.26 -5.44 -6.20
C ARG A 73 -3.74 -4.60 -7.35
N LEU A 74 -4.62 -4.11 -8.20
CA LEU A 74 -4.30 -3.16 -9.27
C LEU A 74 -4.65 -1.75 -8.81
N HIS A 75 -3.63 -0.90 -8.68
CA HIS A 75 -3.77 0.54 -8.47
C HIS A 75 -3.74 1.22 -9.83
N ARG A 76 -4.80 1.90 -10.24
CA ARG A 76 -4.92 2.52 -11.57
C ARG A 76 -5.32 3.98 -11.47
N GLN A 77 -4.65 4.85 -12.23
CA GLN A 77 -5.07 6.23 -12.37
C GLN A 77 -6.32 6.32 -13.27
N ARG A 78 -7.35 6.99 -12.76
CA ARG A 78 -8.56 7.33 -13.51
C ARG A 78 -8.34 8.61 -14.30
N ALA A 79 -9.20 8.85 -15.29
CA ALA A 79 -9.17 10.06 -16.11
C ALA A 79 -9.36 11.35 -15.29
N ASP A 80 -10.02 11.28 -14.12
CA ASP A 80 -10.19 12.40 -13.19
C ASP A 80 -8.96 12.64 -12.27
N GLY A 81 -7.87 11.88 -12.47
CA GLY A 81 -6.64 11.97 -11.68
C GLY A 81 -6.65 11.20 -10.36
N THR A 82 -7.78 10.57 -9.98
CA THR A 82 -7.84 9.74 -8.77
C THR A 82 -7.26 8.35 -9.01
N VAL A 83 -6.86 7.67 -7.92
CA VAL A 83 -6.38 6.27 -7.99
C VAL A 83 -7.51 5.32 -7.60
N ALA A 84 -7.81 4.37 -8.48
CA ALA A 84 -8.68 3.23 -8.26
C ALA A 84 -7.90 2.03 -7.74
N VAL A 85 -8.54 1.17 -6.96
CA VAL A 85 -7.98 -0.12 -6.51
C VAL A 85 -8.94 -1.25 -6.84
N GLU A 86 -8.48 -2.18 -7.66
CA GLU A 86 -9.17 -3.44 -7.99
C GLU A 86 -8.46 -4.61 -7.31
N VAL A 87 -9.20 -5.62 -6.85
CA VAL A 87 -8.66 -6.77 -6.11
C VAL A 87 -8.99 -8.07 -6.84
N PHE A 88 -8.00 -8.94 -7.00
CA PHE A 88 -8.12 -10.24 -7.66
C PHE A 88 -7.53 -11.32 -6.77
N ALA A 89 -8.18 -12.48 -6.68
CA ALA A 89 -7.68 -13.61 -5.90
C ALA A 89 -7.79 -14.91 -6.67
N LEU A 90 -6.78 -15.78 -6.53
CA LEU A 90 -6.83 -17.15 -7.03
C LEU A 90 -7.94 -17.93 -6.31
N PRO A 91 -8.54 -18.95 -6.95
CA PRO A 91 -9.53 -19.81 -6.32
C PRO A 91 -9.05 -20.36 -4.97
N GLY A 92 -9.89 -20.25 -3.93
CA GLY A 92 -9.57 -20.71 -2.58
C GLY A 92 -8.69 -19.77 -1.75
N ARG A 93 -8.35 -18.57 -2.25
CA ARG A 93 -7.65 -17.53 -1.47
C ARG A 93 -8.64 -16.48 -0.96
N ALA A 94 -8.46 -16.06 0.29
CA ALA A 94 -9.23 -14.97 0.88
C ALA A 94 -8.70 -13.63 0.33
N ALA A 95 -9.51 -12.93 -0.45
CA ALA A 95 -9.22 -11.57 -0.88
C ALA A 95 -9.51 -10.57 0.26
N PRO A 96 -8.84 -9.40 0.29
CA PRO A 96 -9.28 -8.26 1.08
C PRO A 96 -10.77 -8.01 0.91
N GLY A 97 -11.46 -7.78 2.03
CA GLY A 97 -12.89 -7.48 1.99
C GLY A 97 -13.16 -6.17 1.25
N GLU A 98 -14.31 -6.08 0.58
CA GLU A 98 -14.76 -4.87 -0.11
C GLU A 98 -14.64 -3.60 0.75
N PRO A 99 -15.00 -3.61 2.06
CA PRO A 99 -14.79 -2.44 2.91
C PRO A 99 -13.32 -2.02 3.08
N ALA A 100 -12.39 -2.98 3.14
CA ALA A 100 -10.96 -2.68 3.25
C ALA A 100 -10.40 -2.14 1.92
N ARG A 101 -10.91 -2.62 0.78
CA ARG A 101 -10.60 -2.04 -0.53
C ARG A 101 -11.06 -0.58 -0.64
N ARG A 102 -12.32 -0.31 -0.29
CA ARG A 102 -12.89 1.05 -0.27
C ARG A 102 -12.16 1.97 0.69
N LEU A 103 -11.78 1.47 1.86
CA LEU A 103 -10.93 2.22 2.81
C LEU A 103 -9.60 2.63 2.16
N GLY A 104 -8.95 1.72 1.44
CA GLY A 104 -7.71 2.02 0.71
C GLY A 104 -7.89 3.11 -0.33
N GLU A 105 -8.90 3.00 -1.20
CA GLU A 105 -9.20 4.00 -2.23
C GLU A 105 -9.52 5.37 -1.65
N GLU A 106 -10.43 5.44 -0.66
CA GLU A 106 -10.77 6.71 -0.02
C GLU A 106 -9.56 7.30 0.70
N THR A 107 -8.75 6.50 1.39
CA THR A 107 -7.54 6.99 2.04
C THR A 107 -6.61 7.67 1.03
N ILE A 108 -6.31 7.00 -0.09
CA ILE A 108 -5.47 7.57 -1.16
C ILE A 108 -6.06 8.89 -1.67
N ARG A 109 -7.37 8.92 -1.93
CA ARG A 109 -8.06 10.13 -2.40
C ARG A 109 -7.97 11.26 -1.40
N ARG A 110 -8.27 11.00 -0.12
CA ARG A 110 -8.32 12.02 0.94
C ARG A 110 -6.94 12.56 1.31
N THR A 111 -5.89 11.77 1.15
CA THR A 111 -4.51 12.21 1.41
C THR A 111 -3.81 12.74 0.15
N GLY A 112 -4.48 12.78 -1.01
CA GLY A 112 -3.88 13.23 -2.27
C GLY A 112 -2.76 12.33 -2.79
N GLY A 113 -2.79 11.04 -2.47
CA GLY A 113 -1.75 10.10 -2.88
C GLY A 113 -1.72 9.89 -4.38
N THR A 114 -0.54 10.03 -4.98
CA THR A 114 -0.32 9.78 -6.42
C THR A 114 0.22 8.37 -6.65
N LEU A 115 0.12 7.85 -7.88
CA LEU A 115 0.77 6.59 -8.23
C LEU A 115 2.27 6.59 -7.92
N ALA A 116 2.96 7.71 -8.18
CA ALA A 116 4.39 7.83 -7.93
C ALA A 116 4.74 7.76 -6.43
N ASP A 117 3.90 8.32 -5.55
CA ASP A 117 4.07 8.21 -4.10
C ASP A 117 3.86 6.78 -3.62
N LEU A 118 2.79 6.14 -4.09
CA LEU A 118 2.43 4.76 -3.71
C LEU A 118 3.51 3.77 -4.13
N VAL A 119 3.94 3.85 -5.38
CA VAL A 119 4.99 3.01 -5.95
C VAL A 119 6.33 3.21 -5.25
N GLY A 120 6.69 4.45 -4.90
CA GLY A 120 7.93 4.75 -4.19
C GLY A 120 8.01 4.11 -2.80
N GLY A 121 6.85 3.80 -2.20
CA GLY A 121 6.79 3.10 -0.94
C GLY A 121 6.90 1.59 -1.05
N TRP A 122 6.70 0.97 -2.22
CA TRP A 122 6.53 -0.47 -2.34
C TRP A 122 7.85 -1.23 -2.55
N PRO A 123 7.93 -2.50 -2.10
CA PRO A 123 9.15 -3.24 -2.21
C PRO A 123 9.43 -3.66 -3.66
N ALA A 124 10.71 -3.72 -3.99
CA ALA A 124 11.30 -4.00 -5.30
C ALA A 124 12.23 -5.21 -5.27
N GLY A 125 11.87 -6.23 -4.51
CA GLY A 125 12.84 -7.22 -4.06
C GLY A 125 12.36 -7.97 -2.84
N PRO A 126 13.19 -8.92 -2.36
CA PRO A 126 12.96 -9.57 -1.08
C PRO A 126 12.69 -8.56 0.05
N VAL A 127 11.69 -8.87 0.88
CA VAL A 127 11.41 -8.13 2.11
C VAL A 127 12.14 -8.81 3.26
N ARG A 128 12.96 -8.06 3.98
CA ARG A 128 13.65 -8.51 5.19
C ARG A 128 12.81 -8.15 6.41
N MET A 129 12.35 -9.14 7.17
CA MET A 129 11.70 -8.92 8.46
C MET A 129 12.75 -8.47 9.49
N LEU A 130 12.50 -7.37 10.19
CA LEU A 130 13.36 -6.89 11.28
C LEU A 130 12.82 -7.31 12.64
N ALA A 131 11.52 -7.12 12.84
CA ALA A 131 10.82 -7.45 14.06
C ALA A 131 9.32 -7.55 13.79
N GLU A 132 8.63 -8.43 14.51
CA GLU A 132 7.18 -8.53 14.51
C GLU A 132 6.70 -8.98 15.88
N THR A 133 5.67 -8.32 16.43
CA THR A 133 4.99 -8.79 17.64
C THR A 133 4.06 -9.96 17.30
N ALA A 134 3.90 -10.92 18.20
CA ALA A 134 3.11 -12.14 17.96
C ALA A 134 1.67 -11.89 17.46
N ALA A 135 1.03 -10.81 17.90
CA ALA A 135 -0.36 -10.50 17.52
C ALA A 135 -0.49 -9.82 16.14
N PHE A 136 0.61 -9.32 15.55
CA PHE A 136 0.54 -8.44 14.39
C PHE A 136 -0.05 -9.12 13.15
N ALA A 137 0.46 -10.30 12.79
CA ALA A 137 0.02 -11.01 11.58
C ALA A 137 -1.50 -11.26 11.59
N THR A 138 -2.04 -11.73 12.71
CA THR A 138 -3.49 -11.97 12.87
C THR A 138 -4.30 -10.67 12.85
N ALA A 139 -3.85 -9.64 13.57
CA ALA A 139 -4.53 -8.34 13.61
C ALA A 139 -4.57 -7.68 12.23
N HIS A 140 -3.43 -7.71 11.53
CA HIS A 140 -3.31 -7.17 10.18
C HIS A 140 -4.17 -7.93 9.18
N ALA A 141 -4.24 -9.27 9.26
CA ALA A 141 -5.12 -10.06 8.40
C ALA A 141 -6.59 -9.66 8.57
N ARG A 142 -7.06 -9.52 9.82
CA ARG A 142 -8.43 -9.04 10.15
C ARG A 142 -8.66 -7.62 9.65
N PHE A 143 -7.69 -6.73 9.83
CA PHE A 143 -7.76 -5.36 9.33
C PHE A 143 -7.94 -5.33 7.79
N THR A 144 -7.16 -6.15 7.07
CA THR A 144 -7.26 -6.27 5.60
C THR A 144 -8.53 -7.00 5.14
N ALA A 145 -9.14 -7.82 5.97
CA ALA A 145 -10.43 -8.44 5.71
C ALA A 145 -11.62 -7.46 5.90
N GLY A 146 -11.39 -6.32 6.57
CA GLY A 146 -12.45 -5.36 6.93
C GLY A 146 -13.12 -5.67 8.27
N ASP A 147 -12.61 -6.66 9.02
CA ASP A 147 -13.07 -7.06 10.35
C ASP A 147 -12.48 -6.15 11.44
N TRP A 148 -12.69 -4.84 11.30
CA TRP A 148 -12.01 -3.82 12.12
C TRP A 148 -12.31 -3.90 13.61
N GLY A 149 -13.49 -4.40 13.99
CA GLY A 149 -13.81 -4.69 15.39
C GLY A 149 -12.92 -5.77 15.99
N GLU A 150 -12.68 -6.86 15.25
CA GLU A 150 -11.80 -7.96 15.69
C GLU A 150 -10.31 -7.61 15.55
N ALA A 151 -9.95 -6.75 14.59
CA ALA A 151 -8.59 -6.24 14.44
C ALA A 151 -8.17 -5.35 15.62
N GLY A 152 -9.13 -4.64 16.23
CA GLY A 152 -8.91 -3.78 17.40
C GLY A 152 -8.92 -4.50 18.75
N ARG A 153 -9.29 -5.78 18.80
CA ARG A 153 -9.25 -6.60 20.04
C ARG A 153 -7.82 -7.05 20.35
N LEU A 154 -7.00 -6.09 20.75
CA LEU A 154 -5.61 -6.28 21.10
C LEU A 154 -5.38 -5.85 22.56
N ASP A 155 -4.59 -6.63 23.30
CA ASP A 155 -4.20 -6.27 24.68
C ASP A 155 -3.20 -5.10 24.72
N GLY A 156 -2.57 -4.79 23.59
CA GLY A 156 -1.66 -3.66 23.40
C GLY A 156 -1.30 -3.47 21.92
N PRO A 157 -0.45 -2.46 21.59
CA PRO A 157 -0.02 -2.24 20.22
C PRO A 157 0.69 -3.47 19.63
N ALA A 158 0.23 -3.93 18.48
CA ALA A 158 0.91 -4.92 17.66
C ALA A 158 1.73 -4.19 16.58
N ALA A 159 2.99 -4.57 16.38
CA ALA A 159 3.87 -3.89 15.44
C ALA A 159 4.65 -4.85 14.55
N ARG A 160 4.97 -4.38 13.34
CA ARG A 160 5.85 -5.04 12.38
C ARG A 160 6.83 -4.02 11.81
N SER A 161 8.10 -4.39 11.71
CA SER A 161 9.10 -3.62 10.98
C SER A 161 9.80 -4.50 9.94
N VAL A 162 9.87 -3.98 8.73
CA VAL A 162 10.51 -4.64 7.58
C VAL A 162 11.43 -3.66 6.86
N GLU A 163 12.37 -4.20 6.10
CA GLU A 163 13.27 -3.44 5.23
C GLU A 163 13.29 -4.06 3.83
N TYR A 164 13.40 -3.21 2.81
CA TYR A 164 13.47 -3.61 1.41
C TYR A 164 14.04 -2.49 0.55
N LEU A 165 14.44 -2.82 -0.67
CA LEU A 165 14.70 -1.81 -1.70
C LEU A 165 13.38 -1.44 -2.40
N ASN A 166 13.18 -0.18 -2.78
CA ASN A 166 12.07 0.23 -3.65
C ASN A 166 12.51 0.31 -5.14
N LEU A 167 11.60 0.70 -6.05
CA LEU A 167 11.91 0.84 -7.48
C LEU A 167 13.07 1.81 -7.76
N ARG A 168 13.27 2.80 -6.89
CA ARG A 168 14.35 3.78 -7.01
C ARG A 168 15.69 3.22 -6.53
N GLY A 169 15.70 2.00 -5.99
CA GLY A 169 16.84 1.37 -5.34
C GLY A 169 17.21 2.06 -4.03
N GLU A 170 16.27 2.76 -3.41
CA GLU A 170 16.41 3.31 -2.06
C GLU A 170 16.10 2.20 -1.04
N SER A 171 16.87 2.13 0.04
CA SER A 171 16.51 1.29 1.19
C SER A 171 15.34 1.94 1.92
N VAL A 172 14.25 1.21 2.07
CA VAL A 172 13.05 1.65 2.77
C VAL A 172 12.86 0.77 3.99
N ARG A 173 12.82 1.38 5.16
CA ARG A 173 12.37 0.74 6.39
C ARG A 173 10.91 1.09 6.60
N ARG A 174 10.04 0.08 6.60
CA ARG A 174 8.60 0.24 6.86
C ARG A 174 8.29 -0.23 8.28
N LEU A 175 7.60 0.62 9.03
CA LEU A 175 7.04 0.32 10.34
C LEU A 175 5.52 0.36 10.24
N GLU A 176 4.86 -0.68 10.72
CA GLU A 176 3.42 -0.82 10.75
C GLU A 176 2.99 -1.11 12.19
N ILE A 177 1.98 -0.39 12.68
CA ILE A 177 1.47 -0.53 14.03
C ILE A 177 -0.05 -0.59 13.98
N LEU A 178 -0.62 -1.63 14.58
CA LEU A 178 -2.04 -1.72 14.89
C LEU A 178 -2.21 -1.55 16.39
N ALA A 179 -3.14 -0.70 16.80
CA ALA A 179 -3.41 -0.45 18.20
C ALA A 179 -4.93 -0.42 18.45
N PRO A 180 -5.38 -0.84 19.64
CA PRO A 180 -6.76 -0.65 20.04
C PRO A 180 -7.09 0.84 20.05
N ALA A 181 -8.24 1.22 19.50
CA ALA A 181 -8.76 2.58 19.54
C ALA A 181 -10.18 2.55 20.12
N PRO A 182 -10.67 3.64 20.75
CA PRO A 182 -12.04 3.70 21.23
C PRO A 182 -13.04 3.38 20.11
N GLY A 183 -13.77 2.27 20.27
CA GLY A 183 -14.76 1.81 19.29
C GLY A 183 -14.18 1.28 17.98
N GLY A 184 -12.89 0.90 17.91
CA GLY A 184 -12.30 0.41 16.68
C GLY A 184 -10.80 0.11 16.74
N VAL A 185 -10.10 0.41 15.65
CA VAL A 185 -8.67 0.10 15.49
C VAL A 185 -7.93 1.27 14.86
N ALA A 186 -6.76 1.58 15.39
CA ALA A 186 -5.82 2.51 14.78
C ALA A 186 -4.75 1.72 14.02
N TYR A 187 -4.51 2.10 12.78
CA TYR A 187 -3.43 1.60 11.94
C TYR A 187 -2.49 2.75 11.57
N ARG A 188 -1.20 2.58 11.84
CA ARG A 188 -0.16 3.54 11.52
C ARG A 188 0.89 2.87 10.67
N ARG A 189 1.20 3.45 9.51
CA ARG A 189 2.27 3.01 8.62
C ARG A 189 3.27 4.15 8.46
N VAL A 190 4.54 3.87 8.72
CA VAL A 190 5.65 4.81 8.53
C VAL A 190 6.63 4.21 7.53
N LEU A 191 6.93 4.95 6.47
CA LEU A 191 8.02 4.65 5.55
C LEU A 191 9.19 5.56 5.91
N VAL A 192 10.35 4.96 6.15
CA VAL A 192 11.59 5.68 6.45
C VAL A 192 12.58 5.45 5.33
N VAL A 193 13.03 6.55 4.72
CA VAL A 193 13.97 6.52 3.59
C VAL A 193 15.20 7.37 3.94
N PRO A 194 16.42 6.82 3.88
CA PRO A 194 17.63 7.59 4.10
C PRO A 194 17.76 8.77 3.12
N ARG A 195 18.33 9.87 3.62
CA ARG A 195 18.63 11.08 2.87
C ARG A 195 20.06 11.53 3.17
N PRO A 196 20.71 12.28 2.25
CA PRO A 196 22.06 12.80 2.47
C PRO A 196 22.17 13.59 3.78
N GLY A 197 23.37 13.58 4.38
CA GLY A 197 23.68 14.35 5.60
C GLY A 197 23.13 13.72 6.88
N ASP A 198 23.14 12.39 6.98
CA ASP A 198 22.66 11.61 8.13
C ASP A 198 21.21 11.97 8.52
N GLN A 199 20.36 12.08 7.51
CA GLN A 199 18.94 12.37 7.67
C GLN A 199 18.08 11.23 7.16
N GLU A 200 16.84 11.20 7.62
CA GLU A 200 15.82 10.25 7.22
C GLU A 200 14.55 11.01 6.86
N LEU A 201 13.96 10.70 5.71
CA LEU A 201 12.61 11.12 5.38
C LEU A 201 11.62 10.13 5.98
N TRP A 202 10.74 10.63 6.84
CA TRP A 202 9.66 9.86 7.45
C TRP A 202 8.35 10.24 6.77
N ASP A 203 7.69 9.27 6.15
CA ASP A 203 6.37 9.40 5.55
C ASP A 203 5.37 8.54 6.31
N GLU A 204 4.48 9.18 7.06
CA GLU A 204 3.56 8.58 8.00
C GLU A 204 2.13 8.70 7.51
N LEU A 205 1.43 7.57 7.49
CA LEU A 205 -0.01 7.48 7.29
C LEU A 205 -0.64 6.91 8.57
N ALA A 206 -1.51 7.67 9.20
CA ALA A 206 -2.31 7.23 10.34
C ALA A 206 -3.78 7.11 9.91
N THR A 207 -4.41 6.00 10.26
CA THR A 207 -5.80 5.69 9.96
C THR A 207 -6.45 5.18 11.23
N VAL A 208 -7.57 5.76 11.64
CA VAL A 208 -8.40 5.24 12.72
C VAL A 208 -9.74 4.85 12.14
N VAL A 209 -10.13 3.60 12.34
CA VAL A 209 -11.35 3.02 11.78
C VAL A 209 -12.28 2.61 12.92
N ARG A 210 -13.50 3.14 12.92
CA ARG A 210 -14.51 2.93 13.98
C ARG A 210 -15.82 2.45 13.35
N PRO A 211 -16.17 1.15 13.49
CA PRO A 211 -17.50 0.68 13.10
C PRO A 211 -18.56 1.42 13.94
N ALA A 212 -19.32 2.32 13.30
CA ALA A 212 -20.32 3.15 13.98
C ALA A 212 -21.69 2.46 14.01
N SER A 213 -21.99 1.65 13.00
CA SER A 213 -23.18 0.81 12.92
C SER A 213 -22.93 -0.39 11.99
N TYR A 214 -23.95 -1.24 11.78
CA TYR A 214 -23.84 -2.34 10.83
C TYR A 214 -23.50 -1.85 9.41
N TRP A 215 -24.09 -0.73 8.99
CA TRP A 215 -24.00 -0.19 7.62
C TRP A 215 -22.95 0.90 7.46
N ARG A 216 -22.41 1.45 8.56
CA ARG A 216 -21.51 2.60 8.51
C ARG A 216 -20.26 2.40 9.37
N THR A 217 -19.12 2.74 8.78
CA THR A 217 -17.84 2.86 9.48
C THR A 217 -17.34 4.29 9.36
N ASP A 218 -16.98 4.91 10.48
CA ASP A 218 -16.33 6.21 10.52
C ASP A 218 -14.82 6.03 10.46
N VAL A 219 -14.17 6.83 9.63
CA VAL A 219 -12.74 6.77 9.37
C VAL A 219 -12.15 8.16 9.57
N GLU A 220 -10.98 8.19 10.21
CA GLU A 220 -10.12 9.37 10.27
C GLU A 220 -8.77 9.01 9.68
N VAL A 221 -8.25 9.84 8.78
CA VAL A 221 -6.92 9.66 8.19
C VAL A 221 -6.09 10.93 8.31
N ALA A 222 -4.80 10.76 8.57
CA ALA A 222 -3.83 11.84 8.51
C ALA A 222 -2.57 11.33 7.81
N ALA A 223 -1.97 12.18 6.98
CA ALA A 223 -0.69 11.90 6.33
C ALA A 223 0.31 12.98 6.73
N ARG A 224 1.53 12.57 7.08
CA ARG A 224 2.58 13.50 7.51
C ARG A 224 3.93 13.06 6.96
N ARG A 225 4.62 13.98 6.30
CA ARG A 225 5.99 13.84 5.85
C ARG A 225 6.91 14.76 6.64
N GLN A 226 7.99 14.22 7.19
CA GLN A 226 8.92 14.95 8.05
C GLN A 226 10.34 14.46 7.79
N LEU A 227 11.26 15.39 7.51
CA LEU A 227 12.68 15.09 7.52
C LEU A 227 13.17 15.07 8.97
N ARG A 228 14.02 14.10 9.31
CA ARG A 228 14.59 13.93 10.65
C ARG A 228 16.09 13.69 10.57
N SER A 229 16.84 14.06 11.60
CA SER A 229 18.23 13.64 11.76
C SER A 229 18.30 12.15 12.11
N ALA A 230 19.50 11.56 12.03
CA ALA A 230 19.77 10.20 12.49
C ALA A 230 19.45 9.98 13.98
N THR A 231 19.43 11.04 14.79
CA THR A 231 19.02 11.02 16.20
C THR A 231 17.50 11.19 16.40
N GLY A 232 16.74 11.30 15.31
CA GLY A 232 15.28 11.40 15.30
C GLY A 232 14.71 12.81 15.49
N ALA A 233 15.57 13.84 15.57
CA ALA A 233 15.13 15.23 15.71
C ALA A 233 14.54 15.74 14.40
N ALA A 234 13.44 16.49 14.47
CA ALA A 234 12.82 17.06 13.27
C ALA A 234 13.74 18.10 12.61
N VAL A 235 13.88 18.00 11.29
CA VAL A 235 14.59 18.95 10.44
C VAL A 235 13.55 19.69 9.61
N GLY A 236 13.29 20.95 9.95
CA GLY A 236 12.27 21.77 9.29
C GLY A 236 10.82 21.43 9.67
N ALA A 237 9.87 22.13 9.05
CA ALA A 237 8.45 21.92 9.29
C ALA A 237 7.96 20.64 8.60
N PRO A 238 7.03 19.88 9.22
CA PRO A 238 6.36 18.79 8.52
C PRO A 238 5.49 19.34 7.39
N THR A 239 5.31 18.53 6.36
CA THR A 239 4.23 18.69 5.39
C THR A 239 3.23 17.56 5.59
N GLY A 240 1.98 17.75 5.19
CA GLY A 240 0.98 16.71 5.37
C GLY A 240 -0.44 17.16 5.15
N VAL A 241 -1.34 16.21 5.27
CA VAL A 241 -2.78 16.40 5.29
C VAL A 241 -3.23 16.16 6.73
N GLY A 242 -3.93 17.16 7.29
CA GLY A 242 -4.48 17.06 8.64
C GLY A 242 -5.52 15.94 8.75
N PRO A 243 -6.10 15.71 9.94
CA PRO A 243 -7.10 14.68 10.11
C PRO A 243 -8.30 14.95 9.19
N VAL A 244 -8.54 14.05 8.23
CA VAL A 244 -9.71 14.05 7.35
C VAL A 244 -10.63 12.94 7.79
N GLN A 245 -11.88 13.28 8.06
CA GLN A 245 -12.91 12.32 8.46
C GLN A 245 -13.84 12.01 7.31
N PHE A 246 -14.23 10.73 7.18
CA PHE A 246 -15.20 10.28 6.20
C PHE A 246 -15.91 9.00 6.67
N GLY A 247 -17.10 8.75 6.12
CA GLY A 247 -17.85 7.51 6.33
C GLY A 247 -17.65 6.53 5.18
N LEU A 248 -17.58 5.24 5.51
CA LEU A 248 -17.68 4.14 4.56
C LEU A 248 -19.01 3.43 4.78
N GLU A 249 -19.80 3.29 3.72
CA GLU A 249 -20.98 2.44 3.70
C GLU A 249 -20.57 0.99 3.44
N ARG A 250 -21.16 0.04 4.17
CA ARG A 250 -20.95 -1.41 4.03
C ARG A 250 -21.98 -2.05 3.11
#